data_AF-A0AAF0PHA3-F1
#
_entry.id   AF-A0AAF0PHA3-F1
#
_cell.length_a   1.000
_cell.length_b   1.000
_cell.length_c   1.000
_cell.angle_alpha   90.00
_cell.angle_beta   90.00
_cell.angle_gamma   90.00
#
_symmetry.space_group_name_H-M   'P 1'
#
loop_
_entity.id
_entity.type
_entity.pdbx_description
1 polymer ?
#
loop_
_entity_poly.entity_id
_entity_poly.type
_entity_poly.pdbx_seq_one_letter_code
_entity_poly.pdbx_strand_id
1 'polypeptide(L)'
;MRLTPSWLRSSSADSAEERSEESDPDAGSTTVYAPGCDFLAGDDTDTRVGEFLPESNAALVTVLDEMAMPATVDEITDALVEPADPPIETWAAVHERLHEERLPALDASGAIEFDETQGLVERSATPVDGTRSVSPAVLVAISIGVLLVVLAFGVVVTSAQIEPQTLRRLFSLGSVTAAAVS
;
A
#
# COMPACT_ATOMS: atom_id res chain seq x y z
N MET A 1 15.49 -41.36 17.68
CA MET A 1 16.16 -41.32 16.37
C MET A 1 17.18 -40.18 16.42
N ARG A 2 18.47 -40.51 16.37
CA ARG A 2 19.59 -39.56 16.37
C ARG A 2 20.24 -39.65 14.99
N LEU A 3 20.20 -38.56 14.23
CA LEU A 3 20.84 -38.48 12.92
C LEU A 3 22.24 -37.89 13.13
N THR A 4 23.23 -38.77 13.20
CA THR A 4 24.66 -38.43 13.15
C THR A 4 25.07 -38.26 11.69
N PRO A 5 25.59 -37.11 11.25
CA PRO A 5 26.18 -37.00 9.92
C PRO A 5 27.58 -37.63 9.92
N SER A 6 27.73 -38.71 9.15
CA SER A 6 28.98 -39.41 8.87
C SER A 6 29.67 -38.75 7.67
N TRP A 7 30.71 -37.95 7.90
CA TRP A 7 31.66 -37.59 6.86
C TRP A 7 32.78 -38.64 6.82
N LEU A 8 32.85 -39.36 5.70
CA LEU A 8 33.95 -40.25 5.36
C LEU A 8 35.22 -39.44 5.17
N ARG A 9 36.18 -39.56 6.09
CA ARG A 9 37.58 -39.30 5.80
C ARG A 9 38.45 -40.34 6.48
N SER A 10 38.55 -41.51 5.86
CA SER A 10 39.73 -42.37 6.06
C SER A 10 40.87 -41.80 5.22
N SER A 11 41.86 -41.21 5.88
CA SER A 11 43.23 -41.15 5.36
C SER A 11 44.15 -41.60 6.51
N SER A 12 44.80 -42.72 6.26
CA SER A 12 45.71 -43.42 7.15
C SER A 12 47.09 -42.77 7.08
N ALA A 13 47.68 -42.41 8.21
CA ALA A 13 49.13 -42.29 8.38
C ALA A 13 49.46 -42.30 9.89
N ASP A 14 49.77 -43.49 10.40
CA ASP A 14 50.54 -43.67 11.61
C ASP A 14 52.02 -43.48 11.24
N SER A 15 52.69 -42.53 11.87
CA SER A 15 54.16 -42.47 12.00
C SER A 15 54.47 -41.54 13.16
N ALA A 16 54.87 -42.16 14.26
CA ALA A 16 55.18 -41.52 15.52
C ALA A 16 56.69 -41.33 15.63
N GLU A 17 57.20 -40.10 15.49
CA GLU A 17 58.61 -39.77 15.82
C GLU A 17 58.76 -38.28 16.26
N GLU A 18 59.25 -38.11 17.51
CA GLU A 18 60.20 -37.07 17.97
C GLU A 18 59.76 -35.58 18.17
N ARG A 19 59.53 -35.24 19.45
CA ARG A 19 59.97 -34.05 20.22
C ARG A 19 60.56 -32.82 19.46
N SER A 20 59.98 -31.63 19.64
CA SER A 20 60.57 -30.44 20.32
C SER A 20 59.71 -29.18 20.17
N GLU A 21 59.83 -28.32 21.17
CA GLU A 21 59.15 -27.05 21.46
C GLU A 21 58.94 -26.04 20.30
N GLU A 22 57.83 -25.28 20.31
CA GLU A 22 57.76 -23.86 19.86
C GLU A 22 56.39 -23.23 20.20
N SER A 23 56.41 -22.33 21.18
CA SER A 23 55.75 -21.03 21.28
C SER A 23 54.25 -20.83 20.96
N ASP A 24 53.53 -20.60 22.06
CA ASP A 24 52.59 -19.51 22.35
C ASP A 24 51.16 -19.41 21.76
N PRO A 25 50.22 -18.89 22.58
CA PRO A 25 48.79 -18.88 22.31
C PRO A 25 48.35 -17.51 21.79
N ASP A 26 47.82 -17.40 20.58
CA ASP A 26 46.97 -16.24 20.31
C ASP A 26 46.08 -16.38 19.08
N ALA A 27 44.91 -15.75 19.20
CA ALA A 27 44.03 -15.35 18.12
C ALA A 27 43.40 -16.49 17.28
N GLY A 28 42.39 -17.13 17.87
CA GLY A 28 41.19 -17.42 17.08
C GLY A 28 40.67 -16.10 16.51
N SER A 29 41.05 -15.79 15.27
CA SER A 29 40.55 -14.65 14.51
C SER A 29 39.06 -14.88 14.23
N THR A 30 38.22 -14.58 15.21
CA THR A 30 36.83 -14.24 14.93
C THR A 30 36.88 -12.92 14.17
N THR A 31 36.77 -13.00 12.85
CA THR A 31 36.50 -11.82 12.04
C THR A 31 35.11 -11.37 12.44
N VAL A 32 35.03 -10.49 13.43
CA VAL A 32 33.82 -9.72 13.69
C VAL A 32 33.62 -8.89 12.44
N TYR A 33 32.64 -9.27 11.63
CA TYR A 33 32.12 -8.40 10.59
C TYR A 33 31.59 -7.15 11.30
N ALA A 34 32.41 -6.11 11.35
CA ALA A 34 31.94 -4.77 11.62
C ALA A 34 31.35 -4.31 10.28
N PRO A 35 30.02 -4.18 10.13
CA PRO A 35 29.49 -3.52 8.96
C PRO A 35 30.10 -2.12 8.96
N GLY A 36 30.99 -1.86 8.01
CA GLY A 36 31.41 -0.50 7.72
C GLY A 36 30.16 0.25 7.32
N CYS A 37 29.63 1.06 8.23
CA CYS A 37 28.64 2.07 7.94
C CYS A 37 29.31 3.21 7.16
N ASP A 38 29.88 2.88 6.01
CA ASP A 38 30.22 3.86 4.98
C ASP A 38 29.20 3.69 3.86
N PHE A 39 27.92 3.89 4.21
CA PHE A 39 26.90 4.29 3.23
C PHE A 39 27.28 5.69 2.76
N LEU A 40 28.30 5.79 1.91
CA LEU A 40 28.48 6.95 1.04
C LEU A 40 27.47 6.83 -0.11
N ALA A 41 26.19 6.68 0.24
CA ALA A 41 25.07 6.92 -0.64
C ALA A 41 24.92 8.44 -0.75
N GLY A 42 25.73 9.03 -1.62
CA GLY A 42 25.69 10.46 -1.87
C GLY A 42 26.11 10.71 -3.29
N ASP A 43 25.13 11.00 -4.14
CA ASP A 43 25.24 11.40 -5.56
C ASP A 43 25.38 10.25 -6.58
N ASP A 44 26.34 9.33 -6.41
CA ASP A 44 26.58 8.26 -7.39
C ASP A 44 25.49 7.16 -7.39
N THR A 45 24.90 6.88 -6.22
CA THR A 45 23.86 5.85 -6.09
C THR A 45 22.52 6.34 -6.63
N ASP A 46 22.11 7.58 -6.33
CA ASP A 46 20.86 8.16 -6.84
C ASP A 46 20.86 8.23 -8.37
N THR A 47 21.99 8.61 -8.96
CA THR A 47 22.13 8.65 -10.43
C THR A 47 22.01 7.24 -11.04
N ARG A 48 22.60 6.21 -10.41
CA ARG A 48 22.47 4.82 -10.86
C ARG A 48 21.07 4.25 -10.69
N VAL A 49 20.39 4.54 -9.58
CA VAL A 49 19.01 4.08 -9.34
C VAL A 49 18.06 4.67 -10.38
N GLY A 50 18.25 5.95 -10.73
CA GLY A 50 17.47 6.63 -11.76
C GLY A 50 17.58 6.00 -13.15
N GLU A 51 18.65 5.24 -13.45
CA GLU A 51 18.82 4.52 -14.72
C GLU A 51 17.85 3.33 -14.83
N PHE A 52 17.55 2.67 -13.71
CA PHE A 52 16.70 1.48 -13.66
C PHE A 52 15.24 1.79 -13.38
N LEU A 53 14.96 2.94 -12.77
CA LEU A 53 13.59 3.35 -12.50
C LEU A 53 12.95 4.01 -13.71
N PRO A 54 11.70 3.66 -14.04
CA PRO A 54 10.94 4.39 -15.04
C PRO A 54 10.82 5.87 -14.67
N GLU A 55 10.98 6.75 -15.67
CA GLU A 55 10.99 8.21 -15.53
C GLU A 55 9.76 8.77 -14.78
N SER A 56 8.64 8.06 -14.80
CA SER A 56 7.41 8.48 -14.15
C SER A 56 6.61 7.31 -13.57
N ASN A 57 5.72 7.63 -12.62
CA ASN A 57 4.78 6.69 -12.04
C ASN A 57 3.88 6.03 -13.11
N ALA A 58 3.51 6.77 -14.16
CA ALA A 58 2.72 6.23 -15.27
C ALA A 58 3.50 5.16 -16.05
N ALA A 59 4.79 5.39 -16.30
CA ALA A 59 5.64 4.40 -16.95
C ALA A 59 5.84 3.16 -16.06
N LEU A 60 5.96 3.34 -14.74
CA LEU A 60 6.00 2.23 -13.80
C LEU A 60 4.71 1.40 -13.84
N VAL A 61 3.53 2.02 -13.93
CA VAL A 61 2.26 1.29 -14.08
C VAL A 61 2.24 0.45 -15.36
N THR A 62 2.78 0.97 -16.47
CA THR A 62 2.91 0.21 -17.72
C THR A 62 3.80 -1.01 -17.56
N VAL A 63 4.93 -0.91 -16.84
CA VAL A 63 5.75 -2.09 -16.53
C VAL A 63 4.94 -3.11 -15.73
N LEU A 64 4.28 -2.66 -14.67
CA LEU A 64 3.42 -3.52 -13.87
C LEU A 64 2.28 -4.16 -14.70
N ASP A 65 1.87 -3.56 -15.83
CA ASP A 65 0.72 -4.04 -16.64
C ASP A 65 1.10 -5.31 -17.41
N GLU A 66 2.39 -5.44 -17.67
CA GLU A 66 2.98 -6.57 -18.37
C GLU A 66 3.37 -7.70 -17.42
N MET A 67 3.44 -7.42 -16.10
CA MET A 67 3.77 -8.40 -15.08
C MET A 67 2.58 -9.29 -14.71
N ALA A 68 2.89 -10.52 -14.29
CA ALA A 68 1.92 -11.39 -13.66
C ALA A 68 1.60 -10.88 -12.25
N MET A 69 0.31 -10.75 -11.92
CA MET A 69 -0.17 -10.21 -10.66
C MET A 69 -0.88 -11.30 -9.82
N PRO A 70 -0.77 -11.28 -8.48
CA PRO A 70 -0.01 -10.31 -7.67
C PRO A 70 1.51 -10.48 -7.79
N ALA A 71 2.26 -9.41 -7.54
CA ALA A 71 3.74 -9.40 -7.63
C ALA A 71 4.35 -8.80 -6.36
N THR A 72 5.51 -9.29 -5.97
CA THR A 72 6.30 -8.77 -4.84
C THR A 72 7.20 -7.61 -5.28
N VAL A 73 7.63 -6.76 -4.34
CA VAL A 73 8.62 -5.70 -4.63
C VAL A 73 9.92 -6.28 -5.20
N ASP A 74 10.34 -7.46 -4.74
CA ASP A 74 11.50 -8.19 -5.27
C ASP A 74 11.30 -8.51 -6.76
N GLU A 75 10.17 -9.11 -7.14
CA GLU A 75 9.87 -9.45 -8.54
C GLU A 75 9.78 -8.21 -9.44
N ILE A 76 9.26 -7.10 -8.92
CA ILE A 76 9.22 -5.81 -9.65
C ILE A 76 10.65 -5.26 -9.81
N THR A 77 11.47 -5.34 -8.77
CA THR A 77 12.86 -4.90 -8.81
C THR A 77 13.64 -5.73 -9.82
N ASP A 78 13.51 -7.05 -9.77
CA ASP A 78 14.11 -7.99 -10.70
C ASP A 78 13.71 -7.66 -12.14
N ALA A 79 12.42 -7.45 -12.41
CA ALA A 79 11.95 -7.11 -13.76
C ALA A 79 12.58 -5.80 -14.31
N LEU A 80 12.87 -4.83 -13.45
CA LEU A 80 13.48 -3.56 -13.84
C LEU A 80 15.00 -3.67 -14.05
N VAL A 81 15.69 -4.51 -13.27
CA VAL A 81 17.16 -4.55 -13.24
C VAL A 81 17.78 -5.75 -13.96
N GLU A 82 17.05 -6.87 -14.11
CA GLU A 82 17.48 -8.09 -14.79
C GLU A 82 18.10 -7.83 -16.19
N PRO A 83 17.62 -6.88 -17.01
CA PRO A 83 18.24 -6.62 -18.31
C PRO A 83 19.71 -6.21 -18.25
N ALA A 84 20.17 -5.63 -17.14
CA ALA A 84 21.55 -5.18 -16.98
C ALA A 84 22.35 -5.91 -15.89
N ASP A 85 21.68 -6.67 -15.01
CA ASP A 85 22.28 -7.42 -13.89
C ASP A 85 23.26 -6.57 -13.06
N PRO A 86 22.79 -5.48 -12.42
CA PRO A 86 23.66 -4.56 -11.70
C PRO A 86 24.17 -5.16 -10.38
N PRO A 87 25.18 -4.54 -9.75
CA PRO A 87 25.61 -4.92 -8.40
C PRO A 87 24.47 -4.91 -7.39
N ILE A 88 24.60 -5.73 -6.34
CA ILE A 88 23.57 -5.92 -5.31
C ILE A 88 23.20 -4.62 -4.59
N GLU A 89 24.13 -3.68 -4.47
CA GLU A 89 23.89 -2.37 -3.86
C GLU A 89 22.91 -1.53 -4.70
N THR A 90 23.01 -1.62 -6.02
CA THR A 90 22.09 -0.94 -6.94
C THR A 90 20.72 -1.61 -6.91
N TRP A 91 20.68 -2.95 -6.93
CA TRP A 91 19.42 -3.70 -6.78
C TRP A 91 18.70 -3.29 -5.47
N ALA A 92 19.42 -3.25 -4.35
CA ALA A 92 18.87 -2.88 -3.05
C ALA A 92 18.36 -1.44 -3.03
N ALA A 93 19.07 -0.51 -3.66
CA ALA A 93 18.65 0.88 -3.73
C ALA A 93 17.41 1.09 -4.63
N VAL A 94 17.27 0.32 -5.71
CA VAL A 94 16.04 0.29 -6.53
C VAL A 94 14.88 -0.28 -5.72
N HIS A 95 15.08 -1.41 -5.03
CA HIS A 95 14.08 -2.02 -4.16
C HIS A 95 13.60 -1.06 -3.07
N GLU A 96 14.52 -0.41 -2.35
CA GLU A 96 14.21 0.58 -1.31
C GLU A 96 13.39 1.74 -1.88
N ARG A 97 13.81 2.31 -3.03
CA ARG A 97 13.09 3.41 -3.67
C ARG A 97 11.69 3.00 -4.14
N LEU A 98 11.53 1.77 -4.60
CA LEU A 98 10.21 1.23 -4.95
C LEU A 98 9.31 1.11 -3.72
N HIS A 99 9.82 0.48 -2.66
CA HIS A 99 9.08 0.20 -1.43
C HIS A 99 8.70 1.48 -0.67
N GLU A 100 9.62 2.43 -0.52
CA GLU A 100 9.42 3.61 0.33
C GLU A 100 8.70 4.76 -0.38
N GLU A 101 8.91 4.93 -1.69
CA GLU A 101 8.44 6.12 -2.40
C GLU A 101 7.43 5.80 -3.50
N ARG A 102 7.81 4.92 -4.43
CA ARG A 102 7.09 4.79 -5.70
C ARG A 102 5.80 3.99 -5.57
N LEU A 103 5.85 2.82 -4.93
CA LEU A 103 4.67 1.97 -4.74
C LEU A 103 3.65 2.61 -3.78
N PRO A 104 4.06 3.21 -2.64
CA PRO A 104 3.12 3.98 -1.81
C PRO A 104 2.47 5.15 -2.55
N ALA A 105 3.22 5.87 -3.41
CA ALA A 105 2.64 6.95 -4.21
C ALA A 105 1.61 6.45 -5.24
N LEU A 106 1.85 5.27 -5.83
CA LEU A 106 0.90 4.64 -6.76
C LEU A 106 -0.35 4.14 -6.04
N ASP A 107 -0.20 3.53 -4.87
CA ASP A 107 -1.31 3.11 -4.01
C ASP A 107 -2.16 4.30 -3.56
N ALA A 108 -1.53 5.38 -3.08
CA ALA A 108 -2.22 6.61 -2.71
C ALA A 108 -2.97 7.26 -3.89
N SER A 109 -2.48 7.06 -5.12
CA SER A 109 -3.17 7.52 -6.33
C SER A 109 -4.32 6.59 -6.77
N GLY A 110 -4.41 5.39 -6.21
CA GLY A 110 -5.37 4.35 -6.55
C GLY A 110 -5.06 3.61 -7.86
N ALA A 111 -3.80 3.64 -8.30
CA ALA A 111 -3.36 2.94 -9.51
C ALA A 111 -3.04 1.45 -9.26
N ILE A 112 -2.60 1.14 -8.05
CA ILE A 112 -2.35 -0.21 -7.53
C ILE A 112 -2.91 -0.33 -6.11
N GLU A 113 -2.92 -1.53 -5.57
CA GLU A 113 -3.04 -1.76 -4.13
C GLU A 113 -1.68 -2.27 -3.62
N PHE A 114 -1.12 -1.62 -2.60
CA PHE A 114 0.18 -1.99 -2.03
C PHE A 114 0.07 -2.39 -0.56
N ASP A 115 0.38 -3.66 -0.27
CA ASP A 115 0.56 -4.13 1.10
C ASP A 115 2.03 -3.93 1.51
N GLU A 116 2.29 -2.83 2.22
CA GLU A 116 3.62 -2.47 2.73
C GLU A 116 4.22 -3.55 3.64
N THR A 117 3.38 -4.29 4.37
CA THR A 117 3.84 -5.28 5.35
C THR A 117 4.31 -6.57 4.69
N GLN A 118 3.70 -6.93 3.57
CA GLN A 118 4.05 -8.12 2.79
C GLN A 118 4.93 -7.79 1.58
N GLY A 119 5.09 -6.50 1.25
CA GLY A 119 5.72 -6.07 0.00
C GLY A 119 4.96 -6.58 -1.23
N LEU A 120 3.64 -6.71 -1.13
CA LEU A 120 2.80 -7.28 -2.19
C LEU A 120 2.09 -6.16 -2.94
N VAL A 121 2.16 -6.22 -4.26
CA VAL A 121 1.47 -5.30 -5.17
C VAL A 121 0.38 -6.07 -5.90
N GLU A 122 -0.82 -5.52 -5.87
CA GLU A 122 -1.97 -6.01 -6.61
C GLU A 122 -2.49 -4.94 -7.57
N ARG A 123 -3.25 -5.38 -8.57
CA ARG A 123 -3.95 -4.50 -9.49
C ARG A 123 -5.15 -3.88 -8.78
N SER A 124 -5.26 -2.55 -8.82
CA SER A 124 -6.50 -1.90 -8.39
C SER A 124 -7.65 -2.40 -9.26
N ALA A 125 -8.57 -3.12 -8.65
CA ALA A 125 -9.75 -3.64 -9.31
C ALA A 125 -10.78 -2.56 -9.67
N THR A 126 -10.41 -1.27 -9.67
CA THR A 126 -11.31 -0.19 -10.10
C THR A 126 -11.61 -0.42 -11.58
N PRO A 127 -12.85 -0.83 -11.91
CA PRO A 127 -13.27 -0.82 -13.29
C PRO A 127 -13.18 0.62 -13.77
N VAL A 128 -12.98 0.82 -15.07
CA VAL A 128 -13.30 2.07 -15.75
C VAL A 128 -14.82 2.29 -15.76
N ASP A 129 -15.43 2.22 -14.57
CA ASP A 129 -16.81 2.53 -14.24
C ASP A 129 -16.91 2.75 -12.71
N GLY A 130 -16.64 3.99 -12.31
CA GLY A 130 -17.52 4.70 -11.38
C GLY A 130 -17.68 4.21 -9.94
N THR A 131 -16.78 3.43 -9.34
CA THR A 131 -16.83 3.19 -7.88
C THR A 131 -15.46 3.28 -7.23
N ARG A 132 -15.14 4.48 -6.73
CA ARG A 132 -14.10 4.72 -5.73
C ARG A 132 -14.32 3.77 -4.55
N SER A 133 -13.35 2.94 -4.24
CA SER A 133 -13.25 2.20 -2.98
C SER A 133 -13.04 3.21 -1.84
N VAL A 134 -14.15 3.81 -1.39
CA VAL A 134 -14.14 4.69 -0.22
C VAL A 134 -14.11 3.83 1.04
N SER A 135 -13.07 4.04 1.85
CA SER A 135 -12.91 3.44 3.18
C SER A 135 -14.23 3.51 3.97
N PRO A 136 -14.61 2.44 4.69
CA PRO A 136 -15.89 2.38 5.41
C PRO A 136 -16.10 3.53 6.40
N ALA A 137 -15.02 4.10 6.94
CA ALA A 137 -15.07 5.27 7.80
C ALA A 137 -15.56 6.55 7.07
N VAL A 138 -15.17 6.71 5.80
CA VAL A 138 -15.57 7.86 4.96
C VAL A 138 -17.05 7.74 4.58
N LEU A 139 -17.54 6.52 4.31
CA LEU A 139 -18.96 6.28 4.04
C LEU A 139 -19.86 6.64 5.23
N VAL A 140 -19.45 6.31 6.46
CA VAL A 140 -20.18 6.69 7.67
C VAL A 140 -20.23 8.21 7.85
N ALA A 141 -19.12 8.90 7.64
CA ALA A 141 -19.07 10.37 7.76
C ALA A 141 -19.96 11.07 6.72
N ILE A 142 -19.94 10.59 5.46
CA ILE A 142 -20.81 11.13 4.39
C ILE A 142 -22.29 10.87 4.69
N SER A 143 -22.62 9.67 5.17
CA SER A 143 -23.99 9.31 5.57
C SER A 143 -24.54 10.24 6.67
N ILE A 144 -23.71 10.53 7.69
CA ILE A 144 -24.06 11.47 8.76
C ILE A 144 -24.25 12.88 8.21
N GLY A 145 -23.36 13.34 7.33
CA GLY A 145 -23.45 14.66 6.71
C GLY A 145 -24.74 14.87 5.89
N VAL A 146 -25.10 13.89 5.05
CA VAL A 146 -26.33 13.93 4.24
C VAL A 146 -27.57 13.90 5.14
N LEU A 147 -27.57 13.06 6.18
CA LEU A 147 -28.69 12.99 7.13
C LEU A 147 -28.92 14.34 7.82
N LEU A 148 -27.86 15.03 8.24
CA LEU A 148 -27.97 16.35 8.88
C LEU A 148 -28.53 17.42 7.94
N VAL A 149 -28.14 17.41 6.66
CA VAL A 149 -28.69 18.34 5.66
C VAL A 149 -30.17 18.08 5.41
N VAL A 150 -30.57 16.81 5.27
CA VAL A 150 -32.00 16.45 5.09
C VAL A 150 -32.83 16.85 6.31
N LEU A 151 -32.32 16.65 7.53
CA LEU A 151 -33.01 17.07 8.74
C LEU A 151 -33.12 18.60 8.84
N ALA A 152 -32.06 19.35 8.52
CA ALA A 152 -32.10 20.81 8.53
C ALA A 152 -33.13 21.37 7.53
N PHE A 153 -33.17 20.83 6.31
CA PHE A 153 -34.14 21.24 5.29
C PHE A 153 -35.56 20.76 5.60
N GLY A 154 -35.73 19.56 6.17
CA GLY A 154 -37.03 19.04 6.61
C GLY A 154 -37.66 19.87 7.74
N VAL A 155 -36.83 20.36 8.68
CA VAL A 155 -37.28 21.26 9.75
C VAL A 155 -37.70 22.63 9.18
N VAL A 156 -36.99 23.15 8.18
CA VAL A 156 -37.36 24.42 7.51
C VAL A 156 -38.67 24.28 6.70
N VAL A 157 -38.84 23.17 5.98
CA VAL A 157 -40.06 22.89 5.19
C VAL A 157 -41.28 22.66 6.09
N THR A 158 -41.13 21.96 7.22
CA THR A 158 -42.23 21.76 8.18
C THR A 158 -42.57 23.04 8.95
N SER A 159 -41.58 23.90 9.24
CA SER A 159 -41.83 25.21 9.86
C SER A 159 -42.57 26.18 8.92
N ALA A 160 -42.42 26.02 7.60
CA ALA A 160 -43.09 26.84 6.59
C ALA A 160 -44.54 26.39 6.26
N GLN A 161 -44.99 25.23 6.77
CA GLN A 161 -46.35 24.70 6.53
C GLN A 161 -47.30 24.84 7.72
N ILE A 162 -46.84 25.40 8.85
CA ILE A 162 -47.71 25.71 9.99
C ILE A 162 -48.09 27.19 9.91
N GLU A 163 -48.78 27.58 8.82
CA GLU A 163 -49.59 28.80 8.82
C GLU A 163 -51.07 28.39 8.99
N PRO A 164 -51.75 28.82 10.05
CA PRO A 164 -53.07 28.32 10.42
C PRO A 164 -54.15 28.84 9.46
N GLN A 165 -54.57 28.03 8.48
CA GLN A 165 -55.76 28.31 7.67
C GLN A 165 -57.08 28.09 8.42
N THR A 166 -57.05 27.86 9.73
CA THR A 166 -58.25 27.87 10.57
C THR A 166 -58.45 29.26 11.13
N LEU A 167 -59.06 30.17 10.36
CA LEU A 167 -59.93 31.26 10.86
C LEU A 167 -60.37 32.23 9.73
N ARG A 168 -61.16 31.74 8.76
CA ARG A 168 -62.16 32.59 8.11
C ARG A 168 -63.53 31.94 8.20
N ARG A 169 -64.14 32.17 9.37
CA ARG A 169 -65.52 32.66 9.55
C ARG A 169 -66.56 31.97 8.66
N LEU A 170 -67.43 31.08 9.16
CA LEU A 170 -68.31 31.32 10.31
C LEU A 170 -68.82 32.77 10.31
N PHE A 171 -69.32 33.26 9.18
CA PHE A 171 -70.26 34.39 9.10
C PHE A 171 -70.93 34.38 7.71
N SER A 172 -71.96 33.55 7.56
CA SER A 172 -73.11 33.85 6.71
C SER A 172 -74.26 32.90 7.05
N LEU A 173 -74.84 33.09 8.24
CA LEU A 173 -76.25 32.77 8.47
C LEU A 173 -77.05 33.84 7.73
N GLY A 174 -77.91 33.45 6.79
CA GLY A 174 -78.83 34.40 6.18
C GLY A 174 -79.53 33.92 4.92
N SER A 175 -80.78 33.49 5.11
CA SER A 175 -81.91 33.64 4.16
C SER A 175 -82.16 32.55 3.11
N VAL A 176 -83.01 31.59 3.53
CA VAL A 176 -84.29 31.17 2.92
C VAL A 176 -84.67 31.80 1.56
N THR A 177 -84.99 30.95 0.57
CA THR A 177 -86.24 30.87 -0.27
C THR A 177 -85.93 30.01 -1.52
N ALA A 178 -86.47 28.79 -1.69
CA ALA A 178 -87.83 28.41 -2.14
C ALA A 178 -87.92 28.13 -3.67
N ALA A 179 -88.49 26.95 -3.98
CA ALA A 179 -89.14 26.52 -5.22
C ALA A 179 -88.26 26.26 -6.46
N ALA A 180 -88.57 25.38 -7.41
CA ALA A 180 -89.44 24.20 -7.56
C ALA A 180 -89.34 23.82 -9.05
N VAL A 181 -89.41 22.51 -9.34
CA VAL A 181 -90.08 21.91 -10.53
C VAL A 181 -89.50 22.11 -11.94
N SER A 182 -89.25 20.93 -12.56
CA SER A 182 -89.27 20.51 -13.98
C SER A 182 -88.32 21.13 -15.00
#